data_AF-A0A345H5Y2-F1
#
_entry.id   AF-A0A345H5Y2-F1
#
_cell.length_a   1.000
_cell.length_b   1.000
_cell.length_c   1.000
_cell.angle_alpha   90.00
_cell.angle_beta   90.00
_cell.angle_gamma   90.00
#
_symmetry.space_group_name_H-M   'P 1'
#
loop_
_entity.id
_entity.type
_entity.pdbx_description
1 polymer ?
#
loop_
_entity_poly.entity_id
_entity_poly.type
_entity_poly.pdbx_seq_one_letter_code
_entity_poly.pdbx_strand_id
1 'polypeptide(L)'
;MEAIEKEIQQKKKWHLLLLDVCKKYRLFTYIPIVFLSISSFSLRNKNEVLVKRVVRLETVNEALVSNMILYNRRFETFPMPVFQKLKRSNQFIAQYFNPAYVNLLGHNFEYNRYKYIGKTDYDYYPKRVADLYYNFDVSVAFTGFPMKIKVTIKDSSNTNLNVEVMKWRQIREEDTLIYGMIILEKLM
;
A
#
# COMPACT_ATOMS: atom_id res chain seq x y z
N MET A 1 22.20 29.12 -61.28
CA MET A 1 20.72 29.10 -61.16
C MET A 1 20.13 27.84 -61.82
N GLU A 2 20.51 27.48 -63.05
CA GLU A 2 19.99 26.28 -63.75
C GLU A 2 20.22 24.92 -63.06
N ALA A 3 21.36 24.72 -62.39
CA ALA A 3 21.65 23.45 -61.71
C ALA A 3 20.71 23.19 -60.51
N ILE A 4 20.34 24.25 -59.79
CA ILE A 4 19.42 24.20 -58.64
C ILE A 4 17.99 23.93 -59.12
N GLU A 5 17.58 24.55 -60.23
CA GLU A 5 16.27 24.31 -60.86
C GLU A 5 16.10 22.87 -61.36
N LYS A 6 17.13 22.29 -61.99
CA LYS A 6 17.12 20.88 -62.39
C LYS A 6 16.99 19.93 -61.20
N GLU A 7 17.70 20.19 -60.10
CA GLU A 7 17.63 19.37 -58.89
C GLU A 7 16.24 19.44 -58.23
N ILE A 8 15.62 20.62 -58.21
CA ILE A 8 14.25 20.84 -57.71
C ILE A 8 13.23 20.13 -58.60
N GLN A 9 13.38 20.20 -59.94
CA GLN A 9 12.52 19.48 -60.87
C GLN A 9 12.62 17.96 -60.70
N GLN A 10 13.83 17.45 -60.49
CA GLN A 10 14.08 16.03 -60.31
C GLN A 10 13.47 15.52 -58.99
N LYS A 11 13.60 16.29 -57.89
CA LYS A 11 12.92 16.00 -56.61
C LYS A 11 11.40 16.04 -56.76
N LYS A 12 10.83 17.02 -57.47
CA LYS A 12 9.38 17.07 -57.76
C LYS A 12 8.89 15.84 -58.53
N LYS A 13 9.67 15.39 -59.53
CA LYS A 13 9.33 14.21 -60.35
C LYS A 13 9.34 12.94 -59.49
N TRP A 14 10.32 12.80 -58.61
CA TRP A 14 10.38 11.70 -57.64
C TRP A 14 9.22 11.73 -56.65
N HIS A 15 8.88 12.90 -56.09
CA HIS A 15 7.72 13.03 -55.19
C HIS A 15 6.40 12.66 -55.86
N LEU A 16 6.19 13.05 -57.12
CA LEU A 16 5.00 12.69 -57.89
C LEU A 16 4.93 11.18 -58.15
N LEU A 17 6.04 10.54 -58.53
CA LEU A 17 6.13 9.10 -58.73
C LEU A 17 5.84 8.32 -57.44
N LEU A 18 6.37 8.81 -56.31
CA LEU A 18 6.15 8.24 -54.99
C LEU A 18 4.66 8.38 -54.57
N LEU A 19 4.05 9.54 -54.82
CA LEU A 19 2.63 9.78 -54.59
C LEU A 19 1.72 8.86 -55.43
N ASP A 20 2.05 8.66 -56.71
CA ASP A 20 1.30 7.78 -57.61
C ASP A 20 1.41 6.32 -57.20
N VAL A 21 2.60 5.87 -56.78
CA VAL A 21 2.81 4.53 -56.21
C VAL A 21 2.01 4.38 -54.91
N CYS A 22 2.05 5.37 -54.02
CA CYS A 22 1.29 5.36 -52.78
C CYS A 22 -0.23 5.34 -53.00
N LYS A 23 -0.74 6.05 -54.01
CA LYS A 23 -2.16 6.00 -54.42
C LYS A 23 -2.52 4.66 -55.06
N LYS A 24 -1.72 4.17 -56.01
CA LYS A 24 -1.94 2.93 -56.76
C LYS A 24 -2.05 1.71 -55.84
N TYR A 25 -1.21 1.64 -54.81
CA TYR A 25 -1.24 0.55 -53.83
C TYR A 25 -2.00 0.88 -52.53
N ARG A 26 -2.72 2.02 -52.48
CA ARG A 26 -3.46 2.50 -51.30
C ARG A 26 -2.64 2.46 -49.99
N LEU A 27 -1.33 2.74 -50.09
CA LEU A 27 -0.39 2.64 -48.96
C LEU A 27 -0.74 3.61 -47.83
N PHE A 28 -1.32 4.78 -48.15
CA PHE A 28 -1.84 5.73 -47.15
C PHE A 28 -2.95 5.15 -46.25
N THR A 29 -3.65 4.11 -46.70
CA THR A 29 -4.72 3.47 -45.94
C THR A 29 -4.20 2.26 -45.18
N TYR A 30 -3.37 1.42 -45.82
CA TYR A 30 -2.87 0.19 -45.19
C TYR A 30 -1.79 0.43 -44.14
N ILE A 31 -0.90 1.42 -44.31
CA ILE A 31 0.19 1.69 -43.34
C ILE A 31 -0.38 2.09 -41.96
N PRO A 32 -1.35 3.02 -41.84
CA PRO A 32 -1.96 3.34 -40.56
C PRO A 32 -2.69 2.15 -39.93
N ILE A 33 -3.37 1.32 -40.72
CA ILE A 33 -4.08 0.13 -40.24
C ILE A 33 -3.09 -0.88 -39.64
N VAL A 34 -1.97 -1.13 -40.32
CA VAL A 34 -0.92 -2.03 -39.82
C VAL A 34 -0.30 -1.46 -38.54
N PHE A 35 0.02 -0.16 -38.53
CA PHE A 35 0.57 0.50 -37.35
C PHE A 35 -0.39 0.44 -36.15
N LEU A 36 -1.68 0.72 -36.36
CA LEU A 36 -2.74 0.61 -35.35
C LEU A 36 -2.91 -0.84 -34.87
N SER A 37 -2.82 -1.81 -35.77
CA SER A 37 -2.92 -3.24 -35.43
C SER A 37 -1.75 -3.69 -34.55
N ILE A 38 -0.51 -3.32 -34.91
CA ILE A 38 0.69 -3.62 -34.12
C ILE A 38 0.61 -2.92 -32.76
N SER A 39 0.19 -1.65 -32.73
CA SER A 39 0.04 -0.89 -31.49
C SER A 39 -1.03 -1.51 -30.58
N SER A 40 -2.18 -1.89 -31.13
CA SER A 40 -3.27 -2.53 -30.40
C SER A 40 -2.86 -3.90 -29.86
N PHE A 41 -2.12 -4.69 -30.65
CA PHE A 41 -1.58 -5.97 -30.22
C PHE A 41 -0.57 -5.80 -29.06
N SER A 42 0.34 -4.84 -29.17
CA SER A 42 1.28 -4.51 -28.09
C SER A 42 0.56 -4.06 -26.82
N LEU A 43 -0.48 -3.22 -26.95
CA LEU A 43 -1.29 -2.76 -25.83
C LEU A 43 -2.02 -3.92 -25.15
N ARG A 44 -2.59 -4.84 -25.94
CA ARG A 44 -3.27 -6.03 -25.43
C ARG A 44 -2.33 -6.93 -24.64
N ASN A 45 -1.13 -7.20 -25.16
CA ASN A 45 -0.13 -8.01 -24.44
C ASN A 45 0.30 -7.34 -23.13
N LYS A 46 0.52 -6.02 -23.13
CA LYS A 46 0.83 -5.27 -21.91
C LYS A 46 -0.31 -5.36 -20.89
N ASN A 47 -1.55 -5.21 -21.35
CA ASN A 47 -2.73 -5.35 -20.48
C ASN A 47 -2.85 -6.76 -19.89
N GLU A 48 -2.66 -7.81 -20.67
CA GLU A 48 -2.71 -9.19 -20.16
C GLU A 48 -1.64 -9.45 -19.10
N VAL A 49 -0.42 -8.95 -19.30
CA VAL A 49 0.65 -9.06 -18.31
C VAL A 49 0.31 -8.26 -17.04
N LEU A 50 -0.23 -7.05 -17.19
CA LEU A 50 -0.65 -6.23 -16.05
C LEU A 50 -1.76 -6.90 -15.24
N VAL A 51 -2.79 -7.43 -15.91
CA VAL A 51 -3.88 -8.16 -15.26
C VAL A 51 -3.34 -9.35 -14.48
N LYS A 52 -2.46 -10.16 -15.08
CA LYS A 52 -1.82 -11.29 -14.38
C LYS A 52 -1.02 -10.84 -13.15
N ARG A 53 -0.33 -9.71 -13.23
CA ARG A 53 0.43 -9.14 -12.11
C ARG A 53 -0.49 -8.67 -10.98
N VAL A 54 -1.60 -8.00 -11.31
CA VAL A 54 -2.59 -7.54 -10.33
C VAL A 54 -3.19 -8.71 -9.57
N VAL A 55 -3.67 -9.74 -10.28
CA VAL A 55 -4.23 -10.95 -9.66
C VAL A 55 -3.19 -11.65 -8.76
N ARG A 56 -1.93 -11.72 -9.20
CA ARG A 56 -0.84 -12.26 -8.37
C ARG A 56 -0.60 -11.44 -7.10
N LEU A 57 -0.66 -10.11 -7.18
CA LEU A 57 -0.49 -9.25 -6.01
C LEU A 57 -1.64 -9.40 -5.02
N GLU A 58 -2.87 -9.46 -5.51
CA GLU A 58 -4.07 -9.66 -4.69
C GLU A 58 -4.00 -10.99 -3.94
N THR A 59 -3.72 -12.08 -4.64
CA THR A 59 -3.58 -13.42 -4.03
C THR A 59 -2.47 -13.49 -2.98
N VAL A 60 -1.31 -12.88 -3.24
CA VAL A 60 -0.23 -12.81 -2.24
C VAL A 60 -0.66 -11.98 -1.04
N ASN A 61 -1.36 -10.86 -1.26
CA ASN A 61 -1.84 -10.00 -0.18
C ASN A 61 -2.86 -10.72 0.71
N GLU A 62 -3.83 -11.43 0.12
CA GLU A 62 -4.82 -12.23 0.86
C GLU A 62 -4.16 -13.35 1.68
N ALA A 63 -3.15 -14.02 1.11
CA ALA A 63 -2.39 -15.04 1.81
C ALA A 63 -1.61 -14.47 3.00
N LEU A 64 -0.98 -13.29 2.84
CA LEU A 64 -0.28 -12.60 3.92
C LEU A 64 -1.22 -12.20 5.05
N VAL A 65 -2.39 -11.64 4.71
CA VAL A 65 -3.43 -11.31 5.69
C VAL A 65 -3.90 -12.56 6.44
N SER A 66 -4.16 -13.65 5.72
CA SER A 66 -4.58 -14.92 6.33
C SER A 66 -3.52 -15.49 7.28
N ASN A 67 -2.25 -15.48 6.86
CA ASN A 67 -1.13 -15.92 7.70
C ASN A 67 -0.99 -15.08 8.97
N MET A 68 -1.19 -13.77 8.88
CA MET A 68 -1.18 -12.87 10.04
C MET A 68 -2.32 -13.18 11.02
N ILE A 69 -3.52 -13.46 10.54
CA ILE A 69 -4.65 -13.87 11.40
C ILE A 69 -4.35 -15.20 12.08
N LEU A 70 -3.87 -16.18 11.32
CA LEU A 70 -3.51 -17.50 11.86
C LEU A 70 -2.42 -17.40 12.92
N TYR A 71 -1.41 -16.57 12.68
CA TYR A 71 -0.34 -16.28 13.64
C TYR A 71 -0.90 -15.72 14.95
N ASN A 72 -1.84 -14.78 14.85
CA ASN A 72 -2.45 -14.09 15.99
C ASN A 72 -3.78 -14.72 16.45
N ARG A 73 -4.09 -15.96 16.06
CA ARG A 73 -5.38 -16.62 16.36
C ARG A 73 -5.81 -16.58 17.82
N ARG A 74 -4.84 -16.55 18.75
CA ARG A 74 -5.10 -16.47 20.19
C ARG A 74 -5.73 -15.15 20.59
N PHE A 75 -5.45 -14.08 19.85
CA PHE A 75 -5.99 -12.74 20.09
C PHE A 75 -7.33 -12.49 19.39
N GLU A 76 -7.71 -13.28 18.38
CA GLU A 76 -8.98 -13.12 17.65
C GLU A 76 -10.20 -13.19 18.56
N THR A 77 -10.18 -14.09 19.55
CA THR A 77 -11.27 -14.25 20.54
C THR A 77 -10.96 -13.58 21.88
N PHE A 78 -9.83 -12.89 21.99
CA PHE A 78 -9.39 -12.27 23.22
C PHE A 78 -10.21 -11.00 23.49
N PRO A 79 -10.81 -10.86 24.69
CA PRO A 79 -11.77 -9.79 24.96
C PRO A 79 -11.13 -8.40 25.06
N MET A 80 -9.84 -8.31 25.35
CA MET A 80 -9.16 -7.02 25.49
C MET A 80 -8.65 -6.53 24.13
N PRO A 81 -8.69 -5.20 23.87
CA PRO A 81 -8.08 -4.61 22.68
C PRO A 81 -6.57 -4.85 22.64
N VAL A 82 -6.09 -5.53 21.60
CA VAL A 82 -4.67 -5.85 21.38
C VAL A 82 -4.25 -5.44 19.97
N PHE A 83 -3.06 -4.87 19.88
CA PHE A 83 -2.39 -4.56 18.62
C PHE A 83 -0.93 -5.03 18.65
N GLN A 84 -0.38 -5.23 17.47
CA GLN A 84 1.01 -5.65 17.27
C GLN A 84 1.67 -4.77 16.22
N LYS A 85 2.91 -4.39 16.47
CA LYS A 85 3.78 -3.69 15.54
C LYS A 85 5.09 -4.45 15.33
N LEU A 86 5.64 -4.33 14.12
CA LEU A 86 6.98 -4.78 13.76
C LEU A 86 7.96 -3.64 13.87
N LYS A 87 9.09 -3.85 14.54
CA LYS A 87 10.22 -2.94 14.40
C LYS A 87 11.00 -3.28 13.14
N ARG A 88 11.06 -2.34 12.20
CA ARG A 88 11.97 -2.37 11.04
C ARG A 88 12.85 -1.14 11.10
N SER A 89 14.14 -1.34 11.36
CA SER A 89 15.10 -0.25 11.53
C SER A 89 14.61 0.78 12.58
N ASN A 90 14.25 1.98 12.13
CA ASN A 90 13.77 3.10 12.95
C ASN A 90 12.26 3.33 12.81
N GLN A 91 11.51 2.33 12.34
CA GLN A 91 10.06 2.42 12.14
C GLN A 91 9.34 1.29 12.87
N PHE A 92 8.15 1.61 13.37
CA PHE A 92 7.21 0.64 13.93
C PHE A 92 6.01 0.53 13.00
N ILE A 93 5.94 -0.61 12.32
CA ILE A 93 4.95 -0.88 11.29
C ILE A 93 3.82 -1.69 11.93
N ALA A 94 2.60 -1.19 11.86
CA ALA A 94 1.43 -1.91 12.33
C ALA A 94 1.28 -3.22 11.56
N GLN A 95 1.23 -4.33 12.29
CA GLN A 95 1.06 -5.66 11.70
C GLN A 95 -0.32 -6.22 11.96
N TYR A 96 -0.88 -6.06 13.16
CA TYR A 96 -2.10 -6.75 13.54
C TYR A 96 -2.92 -5.96 14.56
N PHE A 97 -4.24 -6.10 14.45
CA PHE A 97 -5.24 -5.59 15.38
C PHE A 97 -6.30 -6.66 15.61
N ASN A 98 -6.60 -6.97 16.87
CA ASN A 98 -7.63 -7.94 17.17
C ASN A 98 -9.05 -7.33 17.05
N PRO A 99 -10.10 -8.16 16.97
CA PRO A 99 -11.47 -7.66 16.85
C PRO A 99 -11.90 -6.71 17.97
N ALA A 100 -11.49 -6.95 19.22
CA ALA A 100 -11.79 -6.06 20.34
C ALA A 100 -11.20 -4.64 20.13
N TYR A 101 -9.99 -4.54 19.57
CA TYR A 101 -9.39 -3.26 19.19
C TYR A 101 -10.18 -2.57 18.07
N VAL A 102 -10.63 -3.31 17.07
CA VAL A 102 -11.47 -2.78 15.99
C VAL A 102 -12.80 -2.27 16.52
N ASN A 103 -13.41 -2.96 17.47
CA ASN A 103 -14.67 -2.50 18.05
C ASN A 103 -14.51 -1.18 18.82
N LEU A 104 -13.39 -1.00 19.55
CA LEU A 104 -13.13 0.20 20.33
C LEU A 104 -12.66 1.39 19.46
N LEU A 105 -11.71 1.14 18.55
CA LEU A 105 -10.98 2.19 17.81
C LEU A 105 -11.20 2.15 16.28
N GLY A 106 -12.06 1.25 15.78
CA GLY A 106 -12.29 1.04 14.35
C GLY A 106 -12.89 2.23 13.62
N HIS A 107 -13.53 3.16 14.32
CA HIS A 107 -14.01 4.42 13.75
C HIS A 107 -12.87 5.25 13.12
N ASN A 108 -11.63 5.10 13.60
CA ASN A 108 -10.47 5.77 13.00
C ASN A 108 -10.10 5.21 11.62
N PHE A 109 -10.64 4.03 11.26
CA PHE A 109 -10.19 3.26 10.11
C PHE A 109 -11.30 2.48 9.40
N GLU A 110 -12.53 3.00 9.45
CA GLU A 110 -13.70 2.44 8.78
C GLU A 110 -13.95 0.97 9.16
N TYR A 111 -13.59 0.58 10.39
CA TYR A 111 -13.68 -0.77 10.92
C TYR A 111 -12.95 -1.83 10.07
N ASN A 112 -12.07 -1.41 9.17
CA ASN A 112 -11.26 -2.29 8.33
C ASN A 112 -9.83 -2.35 8.87
N ARG A 113 -9.57 -3.33 9.74
CA ARG A 113 -8.23 -3.53 10.34
C ARG A 113 -7.11 -3.73 9.32
N TYR A 114 -7.42 -4.23 8.12
CA TYR A 114 -6.41 -4.49 7.09
C TYR A 114 -5.93 -3.20 6.42
N LYS A 115 -6.74 -2.13 6.43
CA LYS A 115 -6.37 -0.80 5.92
C LYS A 115 -5.18 -0.18 6.68
N TYR A 116 -4.99 -0.60 7.93
CA TYR A 116 -3.95 -0.10 8.83
C TYR A 116 -2.64 -0.90 8.82
N ILE A 117 -2.68 -2.13 8.32
CA ILE A 117 -1.49 -2.97 8.25
C ILE A 117 -0.47 -2.34 7.29
N GLY A 118 0.80 -2.37 7.68
CA GLY A 118 1.90 -1.83 6.86
C GLY A 118 2.16 -0.34 7.06
N LYS A 119 1.36 0.36 7.87
CA LYS A 119 1.52 1.80 8.14
C LYS A 119 2.11 2.06 9.52
N THR A 120 2.56 3.28 9.75
CA THR A 120 3.13 3.78 11.01
C THR A 120 2.13 4.64 11.76
N ASP A 121 2.40 4.95 13.03
CA ASP A 121 1.56 5.87 13.80
C ASP A 121 1.48 7.27 13.18
N TYR A 122 2.53 7.70 12.46
CA TYR A 122 2.61 9.01 11.81
C TYR A 122 1.65 9.15 10.63
N ASP A 123 1.18 8.04 10.06
CA ASP A 123 0.22 8.04 8.96
C ASP A 123 -1.21 8.38 9.42
N TYR A 124 -1.46 8.37 10.74
CA TYR A 124 -2.81 8.41 11.29
C TYR A 124 -2.99 9.35 12.47
N TYR A 125 -1.98 9.50 13.31
CA TYR A 125 -2.05 10.35 14.49
C TYR A 125 -1.34 11.68 14.22
N PRO A 126 -1.83 12.79 14.84
CA PRO A 126 -1.09 14.04 14.85
C PRO A 126 0.32 13.81 15.37
N LYS A 127 1.30 14.53 14.81
CA LYS A 127 2.73 14.35 15.09
C LYS A 127 3.04 14.20 16.59
N ARG A 128 2.46 15.04 17.44
CA ARG A 128 2.67 14.99 18.91
C ARG A 128 2.26 13.65 19.53
N VAL A 129 1.15 13.08 19.08
CA VAL A 129 0.64 11.78 19.57
C VAL A 129 1.47 10.63 18.99
N ALA A 130 1.82 10.71 17.71
CA ALA A 130 2.70 9.73 17.07
C ALA A 130 4.09 9.70 17.72
N ASP A 131 4.70 10.86 17.98
CA ASP A 131 5.99 11.00 18.68
C ASP A 131 5.93 10.33 20.07
N LEU A 132 4.84 10.55 20.82
CA LEU A 132 4.63 9.92 22.13
C LEU A 132 4.62 8.39 22.00
N TYR A 133 3.78 7.84 21.10
CA TYR A 133 3.66 6.40 20.92
C TYR A 133 4.95 5.76 20.43
N TYR A 134 5.63 6.43 19.50
CA TYR A 134 6.92 6.04 18.97
C TYR A 134 7.98 5.94 20.08
N ASN A 135 8.11 6.96 20.94
CA ASN A 135 9.10 6.97 22.01
C ASN A 135 8.92 5.83 23.00
N PHE A 136 7.67 5.46 23.30
CA PHE A 136 7.37 4.29 24.11
C PHE A 136 7.68 2.98 23.39
N ASP A 137 7.35 2.87 22.09
CA ASP A 137 7.69 1.69 21.31
C ASP A 137 9.22 1.49 21.22
N VAL A 138 9.99 2.57 21.05
CA VAL A 138 11.46 2.57 21.13
C VAL A 138 11.93 2.10 22.51
N SER A 139 11.35 2.65 23.58
CA SER A 139 11.75 2.34 24.95
C SER A 139 11.51 0.87 25.29
N VAL A 140 10.34 0.33 24.95
CA VAL A 140 10.02 -1.10 25.12
C VAL A 140 10.88 -1.98 24.20
N ALA A 141 11.12 -1.55 22.96
CA ALA A 141 11.98 -2.27 22.02
C ALA A 141 13.43 -2.35 22.50
N PHE A 142 13.96 -1.28 23.10
CA PHE A 142 15.33 -1.21 23.60
C PHE A 142 15.49 -1.94 24.92
N THR A 143 14.69 -1.55 25.93
CA THR A 143 14.81 -2.08 27.30
C THR A 143 14.35 -3.53 27.43
N GLY A 144 13.34 -3.94 26.64
CA GLY A 144 12.69 -5.23 26.76
C GLY A 144 11.70 -5.36 27.92
N PHE A 145 11.59 -4.35 28.77
CA PHE A 145 10.66 -4.38 29.90
C PHE A 145 9.26 -3.91 29.47
N PRO A 146 8.19 -4.55 29.98
CA PRO A 146 6.84 -4.05 29.78
C PRO A 146 6.67 -2.65 30.38
N MET A 147 5.99 -1.77 29.66
CA MET A 147 5.71 -0.40 30.10
C MET A 147 4.21 -0.11 30.03
N LYS A 148 3.74 0.72 30.95
CA LYS A 148 2.35 1.17 31.03
C LYS A 148 2.29 2.68 30.81
N ILE A 149 1.29 3.12 30.05
CA ILE A 149 1.14 4.51 29.64
C ILE A 149 -0.31 4.90 29.79
N LYS A 150 -0.57 5.98 30.53
CA LYS A 150 -1.91 6.56 30.59
C LYS A 150 -2.07 7.50 29.40
N VAL A 151 -3.09 7.26 28.59
CA VAL A 151 -3.38 8.03 27.37
C VAL A 151 -4.88 8.30 27.29
N THR A 152 -5.24 9.44 26.70
CA THR A 152 -6.63 9.74 26.37
C THR A 152 -6.87 9.35 24.92
N ILE A 153 -7.78 8.40 24.70
CA ILE A 153 -8.23 8.00 23.37
C ILE A 153 -9.65 8.48 23.14
N LYS A 154 -10.05 8.58 21.87
CA LYS A 154 -11.44 8.82 21.49
C LYS A 154 -12.11 7.49 21.15
N ASP A 155 -13.33 7.29 21.62
CA ASP A 155 -14.15 6.15 21.23
C ASP A 155 -14.95 6.43 19.94
N SER A 156 -15.74 5.45 19.49
CA SER A 156 -16.62 5.60 18.33
C SER A 156 -17.67 6.71 18.45
N SER A 157 -17.99 7.12 19.68
CA SER A 157 -18.90 8.23 19.99
C SER A 157 -18.17 9.58 20.10
N ASN A 158 -16.86 9.62 19.78
CA ASN A 158 -15.98 10.78 19.93
C ASN A 158 -15.86 11.26 21.40
N THR A 159 -16.13 10.38 22.36
CA THR A 159 -15.96 10.60 23.80
C THR A 159 -14.52 10.32 24.19
N ASN A 160 -13.95 11.18 25.03
CA ASN A 160 -12.60 10.99 25.55
C ASN A 160 -12.59 9.92 26.65
N LEU A 161 -11.86 8.83 26.43
CA LEU A 161 -11.62 7.77 27.39
C LEU A 161 -10.17 7.84 27.87
N ASN A 162 -9.98 7.94 29.18
CA ASN A 162 -8.67 7.76 29.80
C ASN A 162 -8.40 6.27 29.95
N VAL A 163 -7.38 5.76 29.28
CA VAL A 163 -7.04 4.35 29.26
C VAL A 163 -5.57 4.15 29.63
N GLU A 164 -5.27 2.99 30.19
CA GLU A 164 -3.88 2.55 30.37
C GLU A 164 -3.52 1.61 29.22
N VAL A 165 -2.42 1.88 28.53
CA VAL A 165 -1.90 1.00 27.48
C VAL A 165 -0.66 0.31 28.02
N MET A 166 -0.72 -1.01 28.12
CA MET A 166 0.43 -1.84 28.45
C MET A 166 1.09 -2.30 27.16
N LYS A 167 2.39 -2.04 27.03
CA LYS A 167 3.20 -2.47 25.88
C LYS A 167 4.30 -3.41 26.34
N TRP A 168 4.58 -4.44 25.55
CA TRP A 168 5.69 -5.37 25.81
C TRP A 168 6.36 -5.82 24.52
N ARG A 169 7.62 -6.22 24.65
CA ARG A 169 8.44 -6.72 23.55
C ARG A 169 8.34 -8.24 23.47
N GLN A 170 8.28 -8.75 22.25
CA GLN A 170 8.50 -10.15 21.94
C GLN A 170 9.54 -10.23 20.81
N ILE A 171 10.64 -10.94 21.05
CA ILE A 171 11.64 -11.24 20.02
C ILE A 171 11.32 -12.61 19.46
N ARG A 172 11.28 -12.74 18.14
CA ARG A 172 11.11 -14.03 17.47
C ARG A 172 12.05 -14.08 16.28
N GLU A 173 12.97 -15.04 16.29
CA GLU A 173 14.07 -15.11 15.32
C GLU A 173 14.84 -13.77 15.32
N GLU A 174 14.81 -13.05 14.21
CA GLU A 174 15.47 -11.74 14.04
C GLU A 174 14.47 -10.56 14.18
N ASP A 175 13.18 -10.86 14.35
CA ASP A 175 12.12 -9.87 14.39
C ASP A 175 11.83 -9.40 15.82
N THR A 176 11.83 -8.08 16.00
CA THR A 176 11.35 -7.44 17.23
C THR A 176 9.91 -7.01 17.06
N LEU A 177 9.01 -7.66 17.78
CA LEU A 177 7.59 -7.35 17.83
C LEU A 177 7.28 -6.55 19.10
N ILE A 178 6.45 -5.53 18.94
CA ILE A 178 5.89 -4.76 20.05
C ILE A 178 4.39 -5.03 20.08
N TYR A 179 3.95 -5.62 21.17
CA TYR A 179 2.53 -5.77 21.45
C TYR A 179 2.06 -4.65 22.35
N GLY A 180 0.83 -4.22 22.16
CA GLY A 180 0.14 -3.31 23.04
C GLY A 180 -1.26 -3.80 23.35
N MET A 181 -1.66 -3.62 24.60
CA MET A 181 -3.00 -3.94 25.08
C MET A 181 -3.59 -2.71 25.78
N ILE A 182 -4.82 -2.36 25.41
CA ILE A 182 -5.55 -1.29 26.08
C ILE A 182 -6.27 -1.91 27.28
N ILE A 183 -5.90 -1.46 28.47
CA ILE A 183 -6.54 -1.79 29.73
C ILE A 183 -7.63 -0.74 29.94
N LEU A 184 -8.87 -1.17 29.72
CA LEU A 184 -10.05 -0.40 30.11
C LEU A 184 -10.16 -0.51 31.62
N GLU A 185 -10.08 0.61 32.34
CA GLU A 185 -10.55 0.64 33.72
C GLU A 185 -12.02 0.24 33.69
N LYS A 186 -12.34 -0.87 34.37
CA LYS A 186 -13.72 -1.25 34.58
C LYS A 186 -14.35 -0.07 35.33
N LEU A 187 -15.34 0.60 34.73
CA LEU A 187 -16.29 1.39 35.50
C LEU A 187 -16.87 0.40 36.52
N MET A 188 -16.38 0.50 37.76
CA MET A 188 -17.02 -0.13 38.91
C MET A 188 -18.41 0.48 39.08
#